data_AF-B0N7R6-F1
#
_entry.id   AF-B0N7R6-F1
#
_cell.length_a   1.000
_cell.length_b   1.000
_cell.length_c   1.000
_cell.angle_alpha   90.00
_cell.angle_beta   90.00
_cell.angle_gamma   90.00
#
_symmetry.space_group_name_H-M   'P 1'
#
loop_
_entity.id
_entity.type
_entity.pdbx_description
1 polymer ?
#
loop_
_entity_poly.entity_id
_entity_poly.type
_entity_poly.pdbx_seq_one_letter_code
_entity_poly.pdbx_strand_id
1 'polypeptide(L)' 'MFGEKEAKRDDILFDIVIERYPEAFECVKNIEKHVQKIYKKDLSQAEKLYLTLHIARLKY' A
#
# COMPACT_ATOMS: atom_id res chain seq x y z
N MET A 1 -1.79 -7.08 24.73
CA MET A 1 -0.33 -7.10 24.52
C MET A 1 0.12 -7.83 23.24
N PHE A 2 -0.71 -8.67 22.58
CA PHE A 2 -0.32 -9.30 21.31
C PHE A 2 -0.49 -8.39 20.07
N GLY A 3 -1.57 -7.59 20.00
CA GLY A 3 -1.88 -6.77 18.81
C GLY A 3 -0.89 -5.64 18.48
N GLU A 4 -0.19 -5.08 19.47
CA GLU A 4 0.79 -4.00 19.23
C GLU A 4 2.05 -4.49 18.50
N LYS A 5 2.43 -5.77 18.70
CA LYS A 5 3.59 -6.36 18.01
C LYS A 5 3.29 -6.67 16.54
N GLU A 6 2.04 -7.00 16.23
CA GLU A 6 1.59 -7.24 14.86
C GLU A 6 1.52 -5.94 14.07
N ALA A 7 0.87 -4.91 14.62
CA ALA A 7 0.80 -3.59 13.98
C ALA A 7 2.19 -3.03 13.63
N LYS A 8 3.15 -3.12 14.55
CA LYS A 8 4.54 -2.72 14.27
C LYS A 8 5.21 -3.51 13.15
N ARG A 9 4.90 -4.80 13.01
CA ARG A 9 5.46 -5.61 11.92
C ARG A 9 4.85 -5.21 10.58
N ASP A 10 3.56 -4.93 10.56
CA ASP A 10 2.85 -4.51 9.35
C ASP A 10 3.35 -3.14 8.86
N ASP A 11 3.59 -2.19 9.76
CA ASP A 11 4.19 -0.89 9.43
C ASP A 11 5.59 -1.04 8.82
N ILE A 12 6.45 -1.86 9.45
CA ILE A 12 7.81 -2.13 8.93
C ILE A 12 7.74 -2.79 7.54
N LEU A 13 6.83 -3.74 7.35
CA LEU A 13 6.64 -4.39 6.06
C LEU A 13 6.19 -3.40 4.99
N PHE A 14 5.29 -2.48 5.35
CA PHE A 14 4.83 -1.45 4.44
C PHE A 14 5.98 -0.56 3.97
N ASP A 15 6.79 -0.06 4.90
CA ASP A 15 7.94 0.79 4.60
C ASP A 15 8.94 0.10 3.66
N ILE A 16 9.27 -1.17 3.93
CA ILE A 16 10.17 -1.97 3.09
C ILE A 16 9.62 -2.11 1.65
N VAL A 17 8.32 -2.34 1.50
CA VAL A 17 7.70 -2.57 0.18
C VAL A 17 7.64 -1.29 -0.65
N ILE A 18 7.32 -0.15 -0.05
CA ILE A 18 7.27 1.13 -0.77
C ILE A 18 8.67 1.59 -1.19
N GLU A 19 9.71 1.31 -0.39
CA GLU A 19 11.10 1.56 -0.75
C GLU A 19 11.57 0.68 -1.92
N ARG A 20 11.15 -0.59 -1.92
CA ARG A 20 11.55 -1.56 -2.95
C ARG A 20 10.83 -1.35 -4.28
N TYR A 21 9.58 -0.86 -4.27
CA TYR A 21 8.76 -0.69 -5.47
C TYR A 21 8.17 0.74 -5.57
N PRO A 22 9.00 1.79 -5.64
CA PRO A 22 8.54 3.17 -5.55
C PRO A 22 7.62 3.57 -6.72
N GLU A 23 7.87 3.07 -7.93
CA GLU A 23 7.01 3.33 -9.09
C GLU A 23 5.62 2.69 -8.96
N ALA A 24 5.56 1.46 -8.43
CA ALA A 24 4.29 0.79 -8.19
C ALA A 24 3.50 1.51 -7.09
N PHE A 25 4.18 1.99 -6.04
CA PHE A 25 3.55 2.78 -5.00
C PHE A 25 3.06 4.15 -5.50
N GLU A 26 3.80 4.80 -6.41
CA GLU A 26 3.32 6.03 -7.08
C GLU A 26 2.04 5.77 -7.88
N CYS A 27 1.96 4.63 -8.57
CA CYS A 27 0.72 4.19 -9.23
C CYS A 27 -0.43 4.03 -8.22
N VAL A 28 -0.18 3.40 -7.07
CA VAL A 28 -1.16 3.27 -5.99
C VAL A 28 -1.63 4.62 -5.46
N LYS A 29 -0.76 5.62 -5.29
CA LYS A 29 -1.16 6.98 -4.87
C LYS A 29 -2.10 7.65 -5.88
N ASN A 30 -1.93 7.38 -7.17
CA ASN A 30 -2.86 7.86 -8.19
C ASN A 30 -4.21 7.13 -8.14
N ILE A 31 -4.20 5.82 -7.88
CA ILE A 31 -5.41 5.03 -7.64
C ILE A 31 -6.15 5.54 -6.40
N GLU A 32 -5.46 5.78 -5.29
CA GLU A 32 -6.02 6.31 -4.04
C GLU A 32 -6.76 7.63 -4.28
N LYS A 33 -6.12 8.59 -4.97
CA LYS A 33 -6.77 9.87 -5.34
C LYS A 33 -8.05 9.66 -6.14
N HIS A 34 -8.04 8.70 -7.07
CA HIS A 34 -9.20 8.39 -7.91
C HIS A 34 -10.34 7.75 -7.11
N VAL A 35 -9.99 6.78 -6.25
CA VAL A 35 -10.94 6.09 -5.37
C VAL A 35 -11.59 7.10 -4.41
N GLN A 36 -10.78 7.98 -3.81
CA GLN A 36 -11.29 8.99 -2.90
C GLN A 36 -12.19 10.02 -3.63
N LYS A 37 -11.83 10.40 -4.85
CA LYS A 37 -12.64 11.33 -5.65
C LYS A 37 -14.04 10.77 -5.94
N ILE A 38 -14.13 9.53 -6.40
CA ILE A 38 -15.35 8.91 -6.91
C ILE A 38 -16.17 8.26 -5.81
N TYR A 39 -15.53 7.49 -4.94
CA TYR A 39 -16.20 6.65 -3.95
C TYR A 39 -16.20 7.24 -2.54
N LYS A 40 -15.48 8.36 -2.31
CA LYS A 40 -15.33 8.97 -0.98
C LYS A 40 -14.79 7.99 0.07
N LYS A 41 -13.85 7.13 -0.36
CA LYS A 41 -13.16 6.16 0.49
C LYS A 41 -11.65 6.37 0.40
N ASP A 42 -11.00 6.27 1.56
CA ASP A 42 -9.55 6.17 1.66
C ASP A 42 -9.12 4.71 1.60
N LEU A 43 -7.93 4.46 1.05
CA LEU A 43 -7.31 3.14 1.09
C LEU A 43 -6.56 2.95 2.40
N SER A 44 -6.75 1.81 3.04
CA SER A 44 -5.95 1.38 4.18
C SER A 44 -4.49 1.11 3.77
N GLN A 45 -3.60 1.06 4.76
CA GLN A 45 -2.19 0.71 4.53
C GLN A 45 -2.06 -0.71 3.92
N ALA A 46 -2.86 -1.66 4.40
CA ALA A 46 -2.90 -3.02 3.87
C ALA A 46 -3.37 -3.10 2.40
N GLU A 47 -4.40 -2.33 2.03
CA GLU A 47 -4.85 -2.26 0.63
C GLU A 47 -3.79 -1.62 -0.26
N LYS A 48 -3.14 -0.55 0.21
CA LYS A 48 -2.03 0.08 -0.50
C LYS A 48 -0.88 -0.90 -0.71
N LEU A 49 -0.49 -1.64 0.33
CA LEU A 49 0.55 -2.68 0.28
C LEU A 49 0.24 -3.74 -0.78
N TYR A 50 -0.99 -4.27 -0.72
CA TYR A 50 -1.46 -5.30 -1.63
C TYR A 50 -1.42 -4.82 -3.08
N LEU A 51 -1.95 -3.63 -3.36
CA LEU A 51 -1.94 -3.05 -4.71
C LEU A 51 -0.52 -2.81 -5.21
N THR A 52 0.39 -2.29 -4.37
CA THR A 52 1.80 -2.07 -4.74
C THR A 52 2.46 -3.37 -5.18
N LEU A 53 2.30 -4.45 -4.43
CA LEU A 53 2.86 -5.76 -4.79
C LEU A 53 2.23 -6.32 -6.09
N HIS A 54 0.92 -6.13 -6.30
CA HIS A 54 0.25 -6.61 -7.51
C HIS A 54 0.68 -5.85 -8.75
N ILE A 55 0.81 -4.53 -8.67
CA ILE A 55 1.31 -3.70 -9.77
C ILE A 55 2.77 -4.02 -10.07
N ALA A 56 3.61 -4.18 -9.04
CA ALA A 56 5.01 -4.55 -9.21
C ALA A 56 5.15 -5.89 -9.97
N ARG A 57 4.30 -6.88 -9.69
CA ARG A 57 4.29 -8.17 -10.38
C ARG A 57 3.88 -8.12 -11.86
N LEU A 58 3.21 -7.07 -12.31
CA LEU A 58 2.85 -6.92 -13.73
C LEU A 58 3.97 -6.30 -14.57
N LYS A 59 4.91 -5.61 -13.93
CA LYS A 59 6.06 -4.98 -14.59
C LYS A 59 7.19 -5.98 -14.89
N TYR A 60 7.22 -7.11 -14.20
CA TYR A 60 8.23 -8.18 -14.33
C TYR A 60 7.57 -9.46 -14.84
#